data_AF-A0A2Z6S578-F1
#
_entry.id   AF-A0A2Z6S578-F1
#
_cell.length_a   1.000
_cell.length_b   1.000
_cell.length_c   1.000
_cell.angle_alpha   90.00
_cell.angle_beta   90.00
_cell.angle_gamma   90.00
#
_symmetry.space_group_name_H-M   'P 1'
#
loop_
_entity.id
_entity.type
_entity.pdbx_description
1 polymer ?
#
loop_
_entity_poly.entity_id
_entity_poly.type
_entity_poly.pdbx_seq_one_letter_code
_entity_poly.pdbx_strand_id
1 'polypeptide(L)'
;MINLSILSKSIRTKFIHVSRIMAEVGPVHQSIQKKLTNALNPTSLEIINESHLHAHHQAMKDVTSKETHFRVSIVSDHFEGKKLIQRHRLIYDLLNEEMAASVHALSITAKTPKEISESN
;
A
#
# COMPACT_ATOMS: atom_id res chain seq x y z
N MET A 1 -41.75 -43.29 -0.78
CA MET A 1 -40.70 -44.02 -0.04
C MET A 1 -39.64 -43.02 0.41
N ILE A 2 -39.70 -42.71 1.71
CA ILE A 2 -38.66 -42.35 2.69
C ILE A 2 -37.31 -41.81 2.16
N ASN A 3 -37.15 -40.49 2.29
CA ASN A 3 -36.14 -39.76 3.08
C ASN A 3 -34.70 -40.34 3.18
N LEU A 4 -33.71 -39.59 2.69
CA LEU A 4 -32.30 -39.76 3.05
C LEU A 4 -31.75 -38.43 3.58
N SER A 5 -31.84 -38.25 4.89
CA SER A 5 -31.12 -37.23 5.63
C SER A 5 -29.71 -37.75 5.96
N ILE A 6 -28.64 -37.12 5.48
CA ILE A 6 -27.38 -37.03 6.24
C ILE A 6 -26.69 -35.67 5.99
N LEU A 7 -26.97 -34.75 6.92
CA LEU A 7 -26.08 -33.77 7.53
C LEU A 7 -24.61 -33.74 7.03
N SER A 8 -24.22 -32.66 6.36
CA SER A 8 -22.82 -32.21 6.34
C SER A 8 -22.73 -30.78 6.86
N LYS A 9 -21.81 -30.63 7.81
CA LYS A 9 -21.62 -29.50 8.71
C LYS A 9 -21.25 -28.21 7.96
N SER A 10 -21.83 -27.12 8.44
CA SER A 10 -21.20 -25.82 8.65
C SER A 10 -19.70 -25.73 8.30
N ILE A 11 -19.35 -25.03 7.22
CA ILE A 11 -18.26 -24.05 7.23
C ILE A 11 -18.76 -22.80 6.51
N ARG A 12 -18.91 -21.77 7.32
CA ARG A 12 -19.31 -20.41 6.98
C ARG A 12 -18.05 -19.64 6.57
N THR A 13 -17.61 -19.74 5.33
CA THR A 13 -16.52 -18.90 4.81
C THR A 13 -17.05 -17.95 3.76
N LYS A 14 -17.23 -16.70 4.19
CA LYS A 14 -17.45 -15.53 3.34
C LYS A 14 -16.30 -15.46 2.32
N PHE A 15 -16.50 -16.04 1.13
CA PHE A 15 -15.74 -15.68 -0.06
C PHE A 15 -16.17 -14.28 -0.49
N ILE A 16 -15.51 -13.27 0.07
CA ILE A 16 -15.59 -11.91 -0.45
C ILE A 16 -14.85 -11.92 -1.80
N HIS A 17 -15.62 -11.79 -2.88
CA HIS A 17 -15.11 -11.51 -4.23
C HIS A 17 -14.30 -10.20 -4.22
N VAL A 18 -12.98 -10.29 -4.07
CA VAL A 18 -12.05 -9.17 -4.27
C VAL A 18 -11.50 -9.23 -5.70
N SER A 19 -12.39 -9.14 -6.70
CA SER A 19 -12.04 -9.30 -8.12
C SER A 19 -12.31 -8.06 -8.97
N ARG A 20 -12.18 -6.82 -8.43
CA ARG A 20 -12.46 -5.62 -9.23
C ARG A 20 -11.64 -4.33 -9.01
N ILE A 21 -10.61 -4.28 -8.15
CA ILE A 21 -9.83 -3.03 -7.97
C ILE A 21 -8.34 -3.13 -8.40
N MET A 22 -7.84 -4.33 -8.76
CA MET A 22 -6.41 -4.55 -9.02
C MET A 22 -5.94 -4.22 -10.46
N ALA A 23 -6.71 -3.51 -11.27
CA ALA A 23 -6.47 -3.42 -12.73
C ALA A 23 -5.63 -2.20 -13.21
N GLU A 24 -5.30 -1.23 -12.35
CA GLU A 24 -4.54 -0.02 -12.74
C GLU A 24 -3.31 0.20 -11.85
N VAL A 25 -2.68 -0.89 -11.40
CA VAL A 25 -1.58 -0.86 -10.44
C VAL A 25 -0.29 -1.31 -11.13
N GLY A 26 0.60 -0.35 -11.42
CA GLY A 26 1.86 -0.62 -12.12
C GLY A 26 2.89 -1.41 -11.30
N PRO A 27 3.98 -1.86 -11.94
CA PRO A 27 4.96 -2.76 -11.33
C PRO A 27 5.65 -2.15 -10.10
N VAL A 28 5.92 -0.83 -10.12
CA VAL A 28 6.56 -0.15 -8.99
C VAL A 28 5.62 -0.10 -7.80
N HIS A 29 4.34 0.20 -8.01
CA HIS A 29 3.35 0.18 -6.93
C HIS A 29 3.29 -1.21 -6.29
N GLN A 30 3.23 -2.27 -7.08
CA GLN A 30 3.18 -3.64 -6.56
C GLN A 30 4.41 -3.99 -5.72
N SER A 31 5.60 -3.56 -6.15
CA SER A 31 6.84 -3.75 -5.38
C SER A 31 6.79 -3.04 -4.03
N ILE A 32 6.41 -1.75 -4.03
CA ILE A 32 6.24 -0.94 -2.82
C ILE A 32 5.24 -1.60 -1.86
N GLN A 33 4.07 -1.98 -2.38
CA GLN A 33 3.03 -2.62 -1.59
C GLN A 33 3.55 -3.89 -0.93
N LYS A 34 4.18 -4.78 -1.70
CA LYS A 34 4.69 -6.05 -1.18
C LYS A 34 5.75 -5.85 -0.10
N LYS A 35 6.71 -4.95 -0.32
CA LYS A 35 7.79 -4.66 0.65
C LYS A 35 7.23 -4.09 1.95
N LEU A 36 6.33 -3.10 1.86
CA LEU A 36 5.72 -2.49 3.04
C LEU A 36 4.82 -3.47 3.80
N THR A 37 4.00 -4.25 3.10
CA THR A 37 3.15 -5.26 3.73
C THR A 37 4.00 -6.31 4.47
N ASN A 38 5.06 -6.81 3.84
CA ASN A 38 5.91 -7.84 4.44
C ASN A 38 6.73 -7.33 5.63
N ALA A 39 7.22 -6.09 5.58
CA ALA A 39 8.11 -5.55 6.61
C ALA A 39 7.36 -4.95 7.81
N LEU A 40 6.18 -4.37 7.59
CA LEU A 40 5.48 -3.55 8.59
C LEU A 40 4.12 -4.11 9.00
N ASN A 41 3.64 -5.16 8.33
CA ASN A 41 2.35 -5.79 8.53
C ASN A 41 1.24 -4.77 8.90
N PRO A 42 1.00 -3.76 8.05
CA PRO A 42 0.19 -2.61 8.40
C PRO A 42 -1.29 -3.00 8.51
N THR A 43 -1.98 -2.37 9.45
CA THR A 43 -3.44 -2.47 9.60
C THR A 43 -4.16 -1.77 8.44
N SER A 44 -3.57 -0.71 7.90
CA SER A 44 -4.05 -0.02 6.69
C SER A 44 -2.88 0.47 5.86
N LEU A 45 -2.95 0.25 4.55
CA LEU A 45 -1.95 0.65 3.57
C LEU A 45 -2.67 1.20 2.34
N GLU A 46 -2.36 2.45 2.00
CA GLU A 46 -2.84 3.13 0.82
C GLU A 46 -1.64 3.70 0.05
N ILE A 47 -1.57 3.40 -1.24
CA ILE A 47 -0.50 3.84 -2.14
C ILE A 47 -1.16 4.49 -3.35
N ILE A 48 -0.83 5.75 -3.60
CA ILE A 48 -1.42 6.55 -4.69
C ILE A 48 -0.28 6.99 -5.61
N ASN A 49 -0.41 6.71 -6.90
CA ASN A 49 0.49 7.24 -7.92
C ASN A 49 0.04 8.65 -8.33
N GLU A 50 0.86 9.65 -8.02
CA GLU A 50 0.59 11.07 -8.30
C GLU A 50 1.41 11.61 -9.47
N SER A 51 2.11 10.75 -10.19
CA SER A 51 2.98 11.13 -11.31
C SER A 51 2.23 11.91 -12.40
N HIS A 52 0.92 11.69 -12.53
CA HIS A 52 0.05 12.39 -13.48
C HIS A 52 -0.12 13.88 -13.18
N LEU A 53 0.04 14.32 -11.92
CA LEU A 53 -0.04 15.74 -11.55
C LEU A 53 1.16 16.55 -12.08
N HIS A 54 2.27 15.88 -12.44
CA HIS A 54 3.50 16.52 -12.92
C HIS A 54 3.83 16.20 -14.38
N ALA A 55 2.97 15.45 -15.07
CA ALA A 55 3.17 15.06 -16.48
C ALA A 55 3.07 16.23 -17.48
N HIS A 56 2.62 17.42 -17.06
CA HIS A 56 2.45 18.59 -17.93
C HIS A 56 3.70 19.49 -18.08
N HIS A 57 4.85 19.15 -17.47
CA HIS A 57 6.09 19.89 -17.70
C HIS A 57 6.80 19.43 -18.99
N GLN A 58 7.21 20.38 -19.84
CA GLN A 58 7.90 20.12 -21.12
C GLN A 58 9.17 19.26 -20.98
N ALA A 59 9.76 19.19 -19.78
CA ALA A 59 10.92 18.34 -19.46
C ALA A 59 10.59 16.82 -19.34
N MET A 60 9.32 16.42 -19.38
CA MET A 60 8.87 15.02 -19.32
C MET A 60 8.66 14.39 -20.69
N LYS A 61 8.95 15.09 -21.80
CA LYS A 61 8.76 14.59 -23.17
C LYS A 61 9.54 13.29 -23.46
N ASP A 62 10.67 13.09 -22.78
CA ASP A 62 11.54 11.91 -22.93
C ASP A 62 11.51 10.96 -21.71
N VAL A 63 10.72 11.27 -20.68
CA VAL A 63 10.60 10.42 -19.49
C VAL A 63 9.51 9.37 -19.74
N THR A 64 9.91 8.15 -20.10
CA THR A 64 8.99 7.02 -20.33
C THR A 64 8.31 6.55 -19.04
N SER A 65 8.88 6.85 -17.87
CA SER A 65 8.38 6.36 -16.59
C SER A 65 7.23 7.22 -16.06
N LYS A 66 6.01 6.64 -16.03
CA LYS A 66 4.79 7.26 -15.47
C LYS A 66 4.63 7.02 -13.97
N GLU A 67 5.67 6.53 -13.31
CA GLU A 67 5.69 6.09 -11.91
C GLU A 67 6.84 6.77 -11.14
N THR A 68 6.83 8.10 -11.11
CA THR A 68 7.89 8.93 -10.50
C THR A 68 7.51 9.52 -9.15
N HIS A 69 6.22 9.76 -8.91
CA HIS A 69 5.72 10.36 -7.67
C HIS A 69 4.68 9.45 -7.02
N PHE A 70 4.94 9.07 -5.77
CA PHE A 70 4.04 8.23 -4.99
C PHE A 70 3.70 8.88 -3.66
N ARG A 71 2.44 8.75 -3.23
CA ARG A 71 2.00 9.00 -1.87
C ARG A 71 1.69 7.68 -1.20
N VAL A 72 2.29 7.44 -0.03
CA VAL A 72 2.09 6.25 0.78
C VAL A 72 1.54 6.67 2.14
N SER A 73 0.33 6.22 2.45
CA SER A 73 -0.29 6.33 3.75
C SER A 73 -0.30 4.96 4.40
N ILE A 74 0.39 4.81 5.53
CA ILE A 74 0.57 3.54 6.21
C ILE A 74 0.25 3.67 7.70
N VAL A 75 -0.47 2.67 8.19
CA VAL A 75 -0.94 2.58 9.57
C VAL A 75 -0.42 1.28 10.16
N SER A 76 0.47 1.38 11.15
CA SER A 76 1.08 0.21 11.77
C SER A 76 1.51 0.49 13.21
N ASP A 77 1.41 -0.53 14.06
CA ASP A 77 1.91 -0.48 15.45
C ASP A 77 3.44 -0.40 15.50
N HIS A 78 4.13 -0.78 14.41
CA HIS A 78 5.59 -0.64 14.30
C HIS A 78 6.09 0.81 14.43
N PHE A 79 5.20 1.79 14.30
CA PHE A 79 5.52 3.21 14.46
C PHE A 79 5.33 3.73 15.88
N GLU A 80 4.81 2.93 16.80
CA GLU A 80 4.67 3.30 18.20
C GLU A 80 6.03 3.59 18.84
N GLY A 81 6.11 4.68 19.60
CA GLY A 81 7.35 5.16 20.23
C GLY A 81 8.41 5.71 19.26
N LYS A 82 8.17 5.71 17.93
CA LYS A 82 9.10 6.28 16.94
C LYS A 82 8.73 7.72 16.58
N LYS A 83 9.73 8.61 16.53
CA LYS A 83 9.58 9.97 16.01
C LYS A 83 9.31 9.94 14.51
N LEU A 84 8.65 10.98 13.98
CA LEU A 84 8.31 11.11 12.56
C LEU A 84 9.50 10.85 11.62
N ILE A 85 10.67 11.43 11.91
CA ILE A 85 11.89 11.21 11.11
C ILE A 85 12.35 9.74 11.11
N GLN A 86 12.17 9.02 12.22
CA GLN A 86 12.53 7.60 12.31
C GLN A 86 11.55 6.73 11.51
N ARG A 87 10.26 7.08 11.52
CA ARG A 87 9.23 6.42 10.70
C ARG A 87 9.55 6.58 9.21
N HIS A 88 9.89 7.80 8.79
CA HIS A 88 10.25 8.10 7.41
C HIS A 88 11.52 7.37 6.98
N ARG A 89 12.59 7.41 7.80
CA ARG A 89 13.83 6.67 7.53
C ARG A 89 13.57 5.18 7.32
N LEU A 90 12.79 4.55 8.21
CA LEU A 90 12.45 3.14 8.08
C LEU A 90 11.77 2.83 6.73
N ILE A 91 10.81 3.66 6.31
CA ILE A 91 10.11 3.46 5.03
C ILE A 91 11.04 3.71 3.85
N TYR A 92 11.90 4.73 3.91
CA TYR A 92 12.92 4.98 2.89
C TYR A 92 13.91 3.83 2.79
N ASP A 93 14.37 3.27 3.90
CA ASP A 93 15.30 2.14 3.91
C ASP A 93 14.68 0.90 3.26
N LEU A 94 13.39 0.64 3.50
CA LEU A 94 12.65 -0.46 2.86
C LEU A 94 12.44 -0.26 1.36
N LEU A 95 12.34 0.98 0.91
CA LEU A 95 12.04 1.35 -0.47
C LEU A 95 13.26 1.86 -1.25
N ASN A 96 14.46 1.80 -0.66
CA ASN A 96 15.67 2.38 -1.22
C ASN A 96 15.98 1.82 -2.63
N GLU A 97 15.73 0.53 -2.86
CA GLU A 97 15.89 -0.11 -4.16
C GLU A 97 14.94 0.47 -5.23
N GLU A 98 13.69 0.79 -4.86
CA GLU A 98 12.71 1.38 -5.80
C GLU A 98 13.01 2.86 -6.07
N MET A 99 13.49 3.57 -5.05
CA MET A 99 14.00 4.95 -5.15
C MET A 99 15.22 5.03 -6.08
N ALA A 100 16.11 4.04 -6.03
CA ALA A 100 17.26 3.97 -6.92
C ALA A 100 16.87 3.61 -8.36
N ALA A 101 15.78 2.86 -8.55
CA ALA A 101 15.37 2.36 -9.86
C ALA A 101 14.53 3.36 -10.67
N SER A 102 13.49 3.95 -10.09
CA SER A 102 12.52 4.73 -10.87
C SER A 102 11.73 5.79 -10.11
N VAL A 103 11.65 5.72 -8.78
CA VAL A 103 10.85 6.66 -7.98
C VAL A 103 11.66 7.94 -7.70
N HIS A 104 11.14 9.08 -8.12
CA HIS A 104 11.79 10.39 -7.92
C HIS A 104 11.44 11.00 -6.56
N ALA A 105 10.18 10.89 -6.13
CA ALA A 105 9.73 11.44 -4.86
C ALA A 105 8.65 10.56 -4.21
N LEU A 106 8.74 10.44 -2.88
CA LEU A 106 7.82 9.67 -2.06
C LEU A 106 7.26 10.54 -0.93
N SER A 107 5.95 10.76 -0.93
CA SER A 107 5.24 11.40 0.18
C SER A 107 4.79 10.33 1.15
N ILE A 108 5.24 10.42 2.41
CA ILE A 108 5.02 9.38 3.42
C ILE A 108 4.13 9.95 4.53
N THR A 109 3.03 9.26 4.80
CA THR A 109 2.20 9.48 6.00
C THR A 109 2.23 8.19 6.81
N ALA A 110 3.03 8.17 7.89
CA ALA A 110 3.15 7.01 8.77
C ALA A 110 2.47 7.29 10.12
N LYS A 111 1.33 6.64 10.35
CA LYS A 111 0.51 6.80 11.57
C LYS A 111 0.42 5.50 12.36
N THR A 112 0.16 5.61 13.65
CA THR A 112 -0.22 4.46 14.49
C THR A 112 -1.74 4.27 14.44
N PRO A 113 -2.27 3.06 14.71
CA PRO A 113 -3.71 2.85 14.85
C PRO A 113 -4.34 3.75 15.91
N LYS A 114 -3.61 4.04 16.99
CA LYS A 114 -4.03 4.95 18.05
C LYS A 114 -4.24 6.38 17.54
N GLU A 115 -3.31 6.90 16.74
CA GLU A 115 -3.40 8.23 16.12
C GLU A 115 -4.61 8.36 15.16
N ILE A 116 -5.08 7.25 14.56
CA ILE A 116 -6.27 7.27 13.71
C ILE A 116 -7.55 7.23 14.54
N SER A 117 -7.55 6.47 15.65
CA SER A 117 -8.72 6.41 16.53
C SER A 117 -9.06 7.73 17.23
N GLU A 118 -8.07 8.59 17.45
CA GLU A 118 -8.23 9.89 18.12
C GLU A 118 -8.68 11.04 17.18
N SER A 119 -8.78 10.80 15.87
CA SER A 119 -9.10 11.84 14.88
C SER A 119 -10.59 11.91 14.49
N ASN A 120 -11.51 11.32 15.27
CA ASN A 120 -12.97 11.35 15.04
C ASN A 120 -13.70 12.21 16.07
#